data_AF-A0A1H3BKW9-F1
#
_entry.id   AF-A0A1H3BKW9-F1
#
_cell.length_a   1.000
_cell.length_b   1.000
_cell.length_c   1.000
_cell.angle_alpha   90.00
_cell.angle_beta   90.00
_cell.angle_gamma   90.00
#
_symmetry.space_group_name_H-M   'P 1'
#
loop_
_entity.id
_entity.type
_entity.pdbx_description
1 polymer ?
#
loop_
_entity_poly.entity_id
_entity_poly.type
_entity_poly.pdbx_seq_one_letter_code
_entity_poly.pdbx_strand_id
1 'polypeptide(L)'
;MDPLSAAFAAYLNTFSTTLTNSMQAQNNYDVQAHVVEHEGYSITFQHRLWKIQDDSVCADLRQDLTRYSGCTEAARNWFRGACGRLNNNPTDHWSNAKLKTMYCNAAVSYQPTIAAIEWSAPSEPNVLRSAREACSLARVAVLGENTAEQRRRKAEACNHYEMLKGQTSIADHE
;
A
#
# COMPACT_ATOMS: atom_id res chain seq x y z
N MET A 1 7.77 20.98 -1.33
CA MET A 1 8.65 19.86 -1.73
C MET A 1 7.96 18.58 -1.30
N ASP A 2 7.82 17.59 -2.19
CA ASP A 2 7.28 16.28 -1.84
C ASP A 2 8.20 15.62 -0.77
N PRO A 3 7.67 15.18 0.39
CA PRO A 3 8.47 14.64 1.49
C PRO A 3 9.29 13.41 1.07
N LEU A 4 8.79 12.62 0.13
CA LEU A 4 9.50 11.48 -0.43
C LEU A 4 10.69 11.93 -1.32
N SER A 5 10.60 13.11 -1.94
CA SER A 5 11.69 13.65 -2.76
C SER A 5 12.89 14.11 -1.94
N ALA A 6 12.65 14.76 -0.79
CA ALA A 6 13.71 15.16 0.13
C ALA A 6 14.41 13.94 0.75
N ALA A 7 13.63 12.96 1.22
CA ALA A 7 14.16 11.71 1.79
C ALA A 7 15.01 10.93 0.75
N PHE A 8 14.53 10.85 -0.49
CA PHE A 8 15.25 10.13 -1.53
C PHE A 8 16.51 10.86 -2.01
N ALA A 9 16.50 12.19 -2.11
CA ALA A 9 17.69 12.96 -2.44
C ALA A 9 18.77 12.81 -1.36
N ALA A 10 18.39 12.88 -0.08
CA ALA A 10 19.30 12.64 1.04
C ALA A 10 19.89 11.21 1.00
N TYR A 11 19.06 10.22 0.70
CA TYR A 11 19.49 8.84 0.55
C TYR A 11 20.46 8.66 -0.64
N LEU A 12 20.16 9.24 -1.82
CA LEU A 12 21.03 9.15 -2.99
C LEU A 12 22.40 9.82 -2.78
N ASN A 13 22.47 10.89 -1.99
CA ASN A 13 23.76 11.51 -1.63
C ASN A 13 24.63 10.53 -0.82
N THR A 14 24.02 9.77 0.10
CA THR A 14 24.72 8.73 0.87
C THR A 14 25.17 7.58 -0.03
N PHE A 15 24.34 7.20 -1.00
CA PHE A 15 24.65 6.13 -1.94
C PHE A 15 25.77 6.52 -2.93
N SER A 16 25.79 7.79 -3.37
CA SER A 16 26.78 8.32 -4.32
C SER A 16 28.19 8.40 -3.71
N THR A 17 28.31 8.74 -2.43
CA THR A 17 29.62 8.78 -1.74
C THR A 17 30.25 7.40 -1.57
N THR A 18 29.43 6.36 -1.48
CA THR A 18 29.87 4.96 -1.32
C THR A 18 30.32 4.35 -2.65
N LEU A 19 29.73 4.78 -3.77
CA LEU A 19 30.03 4.27 -5.11
C LEU A 19 31.01 5.17 -5.86
N THR A 20 32.27 5.14 -5.45
CA THR A 20 33.37 5.63 -6.31
C THR A 20 33.66 4.60 -7.42
N ASN A 21 34.23 5.02 -8.57
CA ASN A 21 34.40 4.27 -9.83
C ASN A 21 35.26 2.98 -9.75
N SER A 22 35.01 2.08 -8.81
CA SER A 22 35.67 0.78 -8.70
C SER A 22 34.81 -0.32 -9.34
N MET A 23 35.45 -1.37 -9.87
CA MET A 23 34.74 -2.56 -10.38
C MET A 23 33.89 -3.26 -9.30
N GLN A 24 34.29 -3.18 -8.03
CA GLN A 24 33.51 -3.69 -6.90
C GLN A 24 32.21 -2.90 -6.70
N ALA A 25 32.26 -1.57 -6.81
CA ALA A 25 31.09 -0.71 -6.78
C ALA A 25 30.14 -0.98 -7.96
N GLN A 26 30.68 -1.28 -9.15
CA GLN A 26 29.87 -1.56 -10.35
C GLN A 26 29.05 -2.85 -10.23
N ASN A 27 29.62 -3.88 -9.63
CA ASN A 27 28.96 -5.17 -9.53
C ASN A 27 28.21 -5.36 -8.21
N ASN A 28 28.56 -4.63 -7.15
CA ASN A 28 27.87 -4.67 -5.86
C ASN A 28 27.67 -6.12 -5.34
N TYR A 29 28.76 -6.90 -5.29
CA TYR A 29 28.71 -8.29 -4.83
C TYR A 29 28.41 -8.43 -3.34
N ASP A 30 28.81 -7.43 -2.55
CA ASP A 30 28.55 -7.39 -1.12
C ASP A 30 27.11 -6.97 -0.81
N VAL A 31 26.57 -7.54 0.26
CA VAL A 31 25.27 -7.13 0.80
C VAL A 31 25.40 -5.71 1.34
N GLN A 32 24.54 -4.82 0.89
CA GLN A 32 24.41 -3.46 1.40
C GLN A 32 23.12 -3.34 2.18
N ALA A 33 23.17 -2.73 3.37
CA ALA A 33 22.02 -2.49 4.21
C ALA A 33 21.61 -1.02 4.17
N HIS A 34 20.31 -0.78 4.16
CA HIS A 34 19.70 0.53 4.00
C HIS A 34 18.61 0.76 5.02
N VAL A 35 18.50 2.01 5.44
CA VAL A 35 17.42 2.52 6.29
C VAL A 35 16.89 3.79 5.63
N VAL A 36 15.59 3.82 5.35
CA VAL A 36 14.92 4.98 4.75
C VAL A 36 13.65 5.31 5.51
N GLU A 37 13.47 6.58 5.84
CA GLU A 37 12.26 7.06 6.52
C GLU A 37 11.17 7.39 5.50
N HIS A 38 10.01 6.74 5.61
CA HIS A 38 8.86 6.99 4.74
C HIS A 38 7.54 6.58 5.38
N GLU A 39 6.50 7.41 5.22
CA GLU A 39 5.14 7.13 5.70
C GLU A 39 5.06 6.74 7.19
N GLY A 40 5.97 7.27 8.02
CA GLY A 40 6.05 6.97 9.46
C GLY A 40 6.80 5.68 9.83
N TYR A 41 7.42 5.02 8.85
CA TYR A 41 8.23 3.82 9.04
C TYR A 41 9.71 4.07 8.73
N SER A 42 10.57 3.46 9.54
CA SER A 42 11.98 3.28 9.23
C SER A 42 12.12 1.98 8.43
N ILE A 43 12.09 2.09 7.10
CA ILE A 43 12.12 0.93 6.21
C ILE A 43 13.56 0.44 6.12
N THR A 44 13.83 -0.73 6.69
CA THR A 44 15.10 -1.41 6.52
C THR A 44 15.04 -2.35 5.33
N PHE A 45 16.07 -2.38 4.49
CA PHE A 45 16.21 -3.40 3.45
C PHE A 45 17.66 -3.60 3.09
N GLN A 46 17.94 -4.71 2.43
CA GLN A 46 19.24 -5.05 1.87
C GLN A 46 19.15 -5.20 0.36
N HIS A 47 20.24 -4.93 -0.33
CA HIS A 47 20.38 -5.32 -1.73
C HIS A 47 21.75 -5.95 -1.97
N ARG A 48 21.82 -6.73 -3.06
CA ARG A 48 23.04 -7.32 -3.59
C ARG A 48 22.88 -7.44 -5.10
N LEU A 49 23.96 -7.23 -5.87
CA LEU A 49 23.93 -7.23 -7.33
C LEU A 49 22.84 -6.31 -7.90
N TRP A 50 22.63 -5.15 -7.28
CA TRP A 50 21.57 -4.21 -7.68
C TRP A 50 20.16 -4.82 -7.67
N LYS A 51 19.94 -5.79 -6.79
CA LYS A 51 18.65 -6.42 -6.54
C LYS A 51 18.34 -6.35 -5.06
N ILE A 52 17.22 -5.71 -4.73
CA ILE A 52 16.66 -5.71 -3.38
C ILE A 52 16.35 -7.15 -2.98
N GLN A 53 16.72 -7.52 -1.75
CA GLN A 53 16.39 -8.81 -1.19
C GLN A 53 15.04 -8.68 -0.49
N ASP A 54 13.98 -9.19 -1.11
CA ASP A 54 12.61 -8.97 -0.64
C ASP A 54 12.39 -9.42 0.80
N ASP A 55 13.05 -10.50 1.22
CA ASP A 55 13.00 -11.04 2.57
C ASP A 55 13.66 -10.12 3.61
N SER A 56 14.60 -9.28 3.20
CA SER A 56 15.24 -8.31 4.11
C SER A 56 14.37 -7.08 4.41
N VAL A 57 13.31 -6.84 3.63
CA VAL A 57 12.48 -5.64 3.78
C VAL A 57 11.68 -5.70 5.08
N CYS A 58 11.86 -4.69 5.93
CA CYS A 58 11.24 -4.57 7.25
C CYS A 58 11.42 -5.82 8.14
N ALA A 59 12.53 -6.56 7.96
CA ALA A 59 12.73 -7.85 8.59
C ALA A 59 12.76 -7.78 10.14
N ASP A 60 13.15 -6.63 10.69
CA ASP A 60 13.14 -6.31 12.11
C ASP A 60 11.73 -6.27 12.72
N LEU A 61 10.71 -5.96 11.91
CA LEU A 61 9.32 -5.86 12.36
C LEU A 61 8.53 -7.16 12.21
N ARG A 62 9.11 -8.25 11.68
CA ARG A 62 8.40 -9.51 11.37
C ARG A 62 7.59 -10.10 12.52
N GLN A 63 7.97 -9.83 13.77
CA GLN A 63 7.27 -10.33 14.96
C GLN A 63 5.99 -9.53 15.29
N ASP A 64 5.86 -8.32 14.76
CA ASP A 64 4.67 -7.47 14.88
C ASP A 64 4.01 -7.35 13.50
N LEU A 65 3.04 -8.23 13.22
CA LEU A 65 2.42 -8.33 11.90
C LEU A 65 1.74 -7.02 11.45
N THR A 66 1.18 -6.26 12.39
CA THR A 66 0.52 -4.98 12.08
C THR A 66 1.56 -3.96 11.61
N ARG A 67 2.65 -3.78 12.36
CA ARG A 67 3.73 -2.87 11.97
C ARG A 67 4.50 -3.37 10.75
N TYR A 68 4.68 -4.68 10.63
CA TYR A 68 5.33 -5.30 9.48
C TYR A 68 4.53 -5.04 8.20
N SER A 69 3.22 -5.27 8.23
CA SER A 69 2.34 -5.00 7.09
C SER A 69 2.46 -3.56 6.63
N GLY A 70 2.27 -2.60 7.54
CA GLY A 70 2.36 -1.18 7.21
C GLY A 70 3.75 -0.77 6.70
N CYS A 71 4.82 -1.30 7.29
CA CYS A 71 6.19 -1.04 6.81
C CYS A 71 6.41 -1.60 5.40
N THR A 72 5.93 -2.81 5.11
CA THR A 72 6.10 -3.41 3.78
C THR A 72 5.27 -2.70 2.71
N GLU A 73 4.09 -2.17 3.04
CA GLU A 73 3.33 -1.28 2.15
C GLU A 73 4.07 0.03 1.88
N ALA A 74 4.57 0.68 2.92
CA ALA A 74 5.38 1.89 2.80
C ALA A 74 6.64 1.64 1.95
N ALA A 75 7.31 0.49 2.12
CA ALA A 75 8.45 0.08 1.30
C ALA A 75 8.10 0.01 -0.19
N ARG A 76 6.96 -0.60 -0.54
CA ARG A 76 6.49 -0.65 -1.92
C ARG A 76 6.23 0.74 -2.50
N ASN A 77 5.59 1.62 -1.73
CA ASN A 77 5.34 3.01 -2.15
C ASN A 77 6.65 3.76 -2.37
N TRP A 78 7.62 3.57 -1.48
CA TRP A 78 8.95 4.15 -1.61
C TRP A 78 9.69 3.64 -2.86
N PHE A 79 9.68 2.34 -3.15
CA PHE A 79 10.29 1.77 -4.37
C PHE A 79 9.67 2.35 -5.64
N ARG A 80 8.35 2.49 -5.68
CA ARG A 80 7.63 3.10 -6.81
C ARG A 80 8.01 4.56 -7.01
N GLY A 81 8.05 5.34 -5.94
CA GLY A 81 8.46 6.74 -6.03
C GLY A 81 9.94 6.90 -6.42
N ALA A 82 10.81 6.02 -5.94
CA ALA A 82 12.22 5.97 -6.34
C ALA A 82 12.36 5.69 -7.85
N CYS A 83 11.65 4.67 -8.36
CA CYS A 83 11.60 4.38 -9.79
C CYS A 83 11.08 5.58 -10.60
N GLY A 84 9.96 6.18 -10.19
CA GLY A 84 9.39 7.34 -10.87
C GLY A 84 10.37 8.52 -10.95
N ARG A 85 11.09 8.82 -9.87
CA ARG A 85 12.09 9.89 -9.85
C ARG A 85 13.28 9.60 -10.76
N LEU A 86 13.80 8.37 -10.73
CA LEU A 86 14.92 7.96 -11.58
C LEU A 86 14.54 7.91 -13.07
N ASN A 87 13.26 7.69 -13.38
CA ASN A 87 12.74 7.82 -14.74
C ASN A 87 12.64 9.29 -15.18
N ASN A 88 12.22 10.18 -14.30
CA ASN A 88 11.97 11.59 -14.63
C ASN A 88 13.23 12.47 -14.56
N ASN A 89 14.30 12.02 -13.90
CA ASN A 89 15.57 12.74 -13.78
C ASN A 89 16.74 11.84 -14.24
N PRO A 90 16.80 11.51 -15.54
CA PRO A 90 17.89 10.69 -16.06
C PRO A 90 19.22 11.44 -15.95
N THR A 91 20.27 10.72 -15.56
CA THR A 91 21.66 11.18 -15.63
C THR A 91 22.50 10.10 -16.30
N ASP A 92 23.51 10.50 -17.06
CA ASP A 92 24.38 9.58 -17.83
C ASP A 92 25.37 8.78 -16.96
N HIS A 93 25.29 8.89 -15.64
CA HIS A 93 26.15 8.14 -14.75
C HIS A 93 25.70 6.68 -14.67
N TRP A 94 26.65 5.73 -14.79
CA TRP A 94 26.37 4.29 -14.79
C TRP A 94 25.60 3.83 -13.55
N SER A 95 25.85 4.46 -12.39
CA SER A 95 25.15 4.13 -11.14
C SER A 95 23.67 4.54 -11.18
N ASN A 96 23.31 5.59 -11.92
CA ASN A 96 21.91 5.99 -12.10
C ASN A 96 21.14 4.90 -12.86
N ALA A 97 21.71 4.38 -13.95
CA ALA A 97 21.11 3.28 -14.70
C ALA A 97 20.90 2.03 -13.81
N LYS A 98 21.88 1.69 -12.98
CA LYS A 98 21.79 0.55 -12.06
C LYS A 98 20.74 0.77 -10.95
N LEU A 99 20.72 1.94 -10.32
CA LEU A 99 19.73 2.32 -9.33
C LEU A 99 18.32 2.30 -9.92
N LYS A 100 18.17 2.82 -11.15
CA LYS A 100 16.91 2.81 -11.88
C LYS A 100 16.42 1.38 -12.09
N THR A 101 17.26 0.50 -12.62
CA THR A 101 16.90 -0.91 -12.77
C THR A 101 16.52 -1.54 -11.43
N MET A 102 17.31 -1.34 -10.37
CA MET A 102 17.05 -1.91 -9.05
C MET A 102 15.68 -1.50 -8.50
N TYR A 103 15.41 -0.20 -8.41
CA TYR A 103 14.15 0.29 -7.83
C TYR A 103 12.95 0.08 -8.73
N CYS A 104 13.10 0.16 -10.06
CA CYS A 104 11.99 -0.13 -10.96
C CYS A 104 11.63 -1.61 -11.00
N ASN A 105 12.61 -2.52 -10.90
CA ASN A 105 12.32 -3.94 -10.72
C ASN A 105 11.56 -4.16 -9.42
N ALA A 106 12.06 -3.62 -8.30
CA ALA A 106 11.39 -3.74 -7.01
C ALA A 106 9.98 -3.13 -7.01
N ALA A 107 9.77 -1.97 -7.64
CA ALA A 107 8.47 -1.33 -7.75
C ALA A 107 7.38 -2.20 -8.41
N VAL A 108 7.80 -3.14 -9.27
CA VAL A 108 6.93 -4.07 -9.99
C VAL A 108 6.86 -5.43 -9.30
N SER A 109 8.00 -6.00 -8.88
CA SER A 109 8.09 -7.38 -8.40
C SER A 109 7.87 -7.53 -6.90
N TYR A 110 8.14 -6.51 -6.10
CA TYR A 110 8.04 -6.60 -4.65
C TYR A 110 6.57 -6.70 -4.20
N GLN A 111 6.27 -7.75 -3.45
CA GLN A 111 4.94 -8.00 -2.89
C GLN A 111 4.97 -7.65 -1.39
N PRO A 112 4.21 -6.63 -0.96
CA PRO A 112 4.15 -6.26 0.44
C PRO A 112 3.35 -7.33 1.20
N THR A 113 3.67 -7.51 2.47
CA THR A 113 2.84 -8.32 3.35
C THR A 113 1.60 -7.50 3.67
N ILE A 114 0.43 -8.04 3.34
CA ILE A 114 -0.84 -7.46 3.73
C ILE A 114 -1.37 -8.29 4.89
N ALA A 115 -1.22 -7.77 6.11
CA ALA A 115 -2.00 -8.28 7.21
C ALA A 115 -3.46 -7.90 6.94
N ALA A 116 -4.34 -8.88 6.81
CA ALA A 116 -5.77 -8.66 6.94
C ALA A 116 -6.03 -8.29 8.40
N ILE A 117 -5.78 -7.03 8.75
CA ILE A 117 -6.29 -6.46 9.98
C ILE A 117 -7.76 -6.24 9.67
N GLU A 118 -8.59 -7.24 9.99
CA GLU A 118 -9.96 -6.96 10.38
C GLU A 118 -9.85 -6.06 11.61
N TRP A 119 -9.60 -4.77 11.40
CA TRP A 119 -10.14 -3.81 12.33
C TRP A 119 -11.63 -4.07 12.26
N SER A 120 -12.14 -4.69 13.31
CA SER A 120 -13.50 -4.54 13.74
C SER A 120 -13.75 -3.03 13.98
N ALA A 121 -13.80 -2.22 12.92
CA ALA A 121 -14.96 -1.37 12.75
C ALA A 121 -16.13 -2.32 12.99
N PRO A 122 -17.02 -2.05 13.97
CA PRO A 122 -18.04 -3.01 14.38
C PRO A 122 -18.62 -3.60 13.11
N SER A 123 -18.31 -4.87 12.86
CA SER A 123 -18.57 -5.48 11.56
C SER A 123 -20.05 -5.25 11.35
N GLU A 124 -20.41 -4.49 10.30
CA GLU A 124 -21.80 -4.11 10.03
C GLU A 124 -22.63 -5.37 10.28
N PRO A 125 -23.50 -5.41 11.30
CA PRO A 125 -24.08 -6.66 11.75
C PRO A 125 -24.59 -7.42 10.54
N ASN A 126 -24.37 -8.74 10.47
CA ASN A 126 -24.68 -9.51 9.26
C ASN A 126 -26.09 -9.18 8.70
N VAL A 127 -27.03 -8.92 9.60
CA VAL A 127 -28.39 -8.45 9.32
C VAL A 127 -28.43 -7.10 8.59
N LEU A 128 -27.69 -6.09 9.05
CA LEU A 128 -27.61 -4.77 8.43
C LEU A 128 -26.95 -4.84 7.04
N ARG A 129 -25.89 -5.65 6.88
CA ARG A 129 -25.24 -5.91 5.59
C ARG A 129 -26.19 -6.56 4.59
N SER A 130 -26.89 -7.61 5.00
CA SER A 130 -27.90 -8.26 4.17
C SER A 130 -29.03 -7.31 3.77
N ALA A 131 -29.48 -6.43 4.66
CA ALA A 131 -30.51 -5.44 4.35
C ALA A 131 -30.02 -4.38 3.34
N ARG A 132 -28.76 -3.95 3.45
CA ARG A 132 -28.12 -3.03 2.50
C ARG A 132 -28.01 -3.62 1.10
N GLU A 133 -27.58 -4.89 1.02
CA GLU A 133 -27.50 -5.64 -0.24
C GLU A 133 -28.89 -5.76 -0.88
N ALA A 134 -29.92 -6.13 -0.10
CA ALA A 134 -31.30 -6.21 -0.58
C ALA A 134 -31.83 -4.87 -1.13
N CYS A 135 -31.62 -3.76 -0.42
CA CYS A 135 -31.99 -2.43 -0.91
C CYS A 135 -31.25 -2.06 -2.21
N SER A 136 -29.95 -2.37 -2.29
CA SER A 136 -29.13 -2.10 -3.48
C SER A 136 -29.63 -2.87 -4.71
N LEU A 137 -29.94 -4.16 -4.55
CA LEU A 137 -30.53 -4.98 -5.61
C LEU A 137 -31.91 -4.46 -6.03
N ALA A 138 -32.77 -4.06 -5.09
CA ALA A 138 -34.08 -3.52 -5.41
C ALA A 138 -34.01 -2.15 -6.13
N ARG A 139 -32.99 -1.33 -5.84
CA ARG A 139 -32.72 -0.11 -6.62
C ARG A 139 -32.34 -0.42 -8.06
N VAL A 140 -31.50 -1.43 -8.28
CA VAL A 140 -31.12 -1.90 -9.62
C VAL A 140 -32.33 -2.47 -10.37
N ALA A 141 -33.20 -3.23 -9.69
CA ALA A 141 -34.40 -3.78 -10.29
C ALA A 141 -35.33 -2.70 -10.87
N VAL A 142 -35.49 -1.55 -10.18
CA VAL A 142 -36.29 -0.42 -10.67
C VAL A 142 -35.66 0.26 -11.90
N LEU A 143 -34.32 0.21 -12.05
CA LEU A 143 -33.64 0.72 -13.23
C LEU A 143 -33.89 -0.16 -14.46
N GLY A 144 -33.99 -1.48 -14.27
CA GLY A 144 -34.34 -2.42 -15.34
C GLY A 144 -35.83 -2.40 -15.68
N GLU A 145 -36.70 -2.43 -14.66
CA GLU A 145 -38.15 -2.49 -14.83
C GLU A 145 -38.86 -1.64 -13.77
N ASN A 146 -39.51 -0.55 -14.20
CA ASN A 146 -40.09 0.45 -13.30
C ASN A 146 -41.61 0.28 -13.10
N THR A 147 -42.04 -0.91 -12.69
CA THR A 147 -43.44 -1.19 -12.34
C THR A 147 -43.78 -0.72 -10.92
N ALA A 148 -45.08 -0.58 -10.62
CA ALA A 148 -45.55 -0.26 -9.27
C ALA A 148 -45.07 -1.29 -8.22
N GLU A 149 -45.01 -2.56 -8.61
CA GLU A 149 -44.51 -3.66 -7.78
C GLU A 149 -43.02 -3.50 -7.47
N GLN A 150 -42.17 -3.19 -8.47
CA GLN A 150 -40.74 -2.98 -8.23
C GLN A 150 -40.46 -1.74 -7.37
N ARG A 151 -41.25 -0.67 -7.55
CA ARG A 151 -41.16 0.53 -6.69
C ARG A 151 -41.52 0.21 -5.24
N ARG A 152 -42.55 -0.62 -5.02
CA ARG A 152 -42.98 -1.08 -3.69
C ARG A 152 -41.89 -1.93 -3.03
N ARG A 153 -41.33 -2.93 -3.74
CA ARG A 153 -40.24 -3.78 -3.24
C ARG A 153 -38.99 -2.99 -2.86
N LYS A 154 -38.63 -1.99 -3.67
CA LYS A 154 -37.54 -1.06 -3.34
C LYS A 154 -37.83 -0.29 -2.06
N ALA A 155 -39.04 0.25 -1.90
CA ALA A 155 -39.41 0.99 -0.71
C ALA A 155 -39.35 0.11 0.55
N GLU A 156 -39.90 -1.11 0.49
CA GLU A 156 -39.85 -2.07 1.60
C GLU A 156 -38.41 -2.43 1.99
N ALA A 157 -37.56 -2.82 1.01
CA ALA A 157 -36.18 -3.23 1.26
C ALA A 157 -35.32 -2.08 1.82
N CYS A 158 -35.48 -0.86 1.28
CA CYS A 158 -34.70 0.28 1.73
C CYS A 158 -35.19 0.84 3.08
N ASN A 159 -36.50 0.81 3.36
CA ASN A 159 -37.02 1.16 4.69
C ASN A 159 -36.51 0.18 5.76
N HIS A 160 -36.44 -1.12 5.44
CA HIS A 160 -35.90 -2.13 6.35
C HIS A 160 -34.42 -1.86 6.69
N TYR A 161 -33.60 -1.50 5.70
CA TYR A 161 -32.22 -1.10 5.92
C TYR A 161 -32.10 0.15 6.80
N GLU A 162 -32.89 1.20 6.55
CA GLU A 162 -32.83 2.44 7.36
C GLU A 162 -33.28 2.21 8.81
N MET A 163 -34.28 1.34 9.05
CA MET A 163 -34.69 0.97 10.41
C MET A 163 -33.56 0.26 11.17
N LEU A 164 -32.91 -0.73 10.55
CA LEU A 164 -31.80 -1.46 11.15
C LEU A 164 -30.60 -0.55 11.41
N LYS A 165 -30.29 0.33 10.46
CA LYS A 165 -29.22 1.32 10.59
C LYS A 165 -29.45 2.25 11.79
N GLY A 166 -30.69 2.70 11.99
CA GLY A 166 -31.07 3.53 13.15
C GLY A 166 -30.93 2.81 14.50
N GLN A 167 -31.16 1.49 14.56
CA GLN A 167 -31.04 0.69 15.79
C GLN A 167 -29.58 0.48 16.20
N THR A 168 -28.67 0.26 15.23
CA THR A 168 -27.24 0.09 15.50
C THR A 168 -26.59 1.34 16.12
N SER A 169 -27.09 2.54 15.77
CA SER A 169 -26.59 3.82 16.30
C SER A 169 -26.97 4.08 17.76
N ILE A 170 -27.94 3.35 18.32
CA ILE A 170 -28.40 3.52 19.71
C ILE A 170 -27.62 2.61 20.66
N ALA A 171 -27.13 1.46 20.17
CA ALA A 171 -26.40 0.48 20.97
C ALA A 171 -24.94 0.88 21.29
N ASP A 172 -24.40 1.90 20.62
CA ASP A 172 -23.02 2.40 20.83
C ASP A 172 -22.93 3.51 21.92
N HIS A 173 -24.00 3.77 22.67
CA HIS A 173 -24.10 4.85 23.66
C HIS A 173 -24.58 4.43 25.08
N GLU A 174 -24.52 3.15 25.43
CA GLU A 174 -24.65 2.66 26.82
C GLU A 174 -23.35 2.06 27.36
#